data_AF-A0A1V9FQ49-F1
#
_entry.id   AF-A0A1V9FQ49-F1
#
_cell.length_a   1.000
_cell.length_b   1.000
_cell.length_c   1.000
_cell.angle_alpha   90.00
_cell.angle_beta   90.00
_cell.angle_gamma   90.00
#
_symmetry.space_group_name_H-M   'P 1'
#
loop_
_entity.id
_entity.type
_entity.pdbx_description
1 polymer ?
#
loop_
_entity_poly.entity_id
_entity_poly.type
_entity_poly.pdbx_seq_one_letter_code
_entity_poly.pdbx_strand_id
1 'polypeptide(L)'
;MQINIGIRQEYLTAVSHSLGRILADEFVLYTKTRKAHWCVTGPDFHSKHLFFESQYQQLEGIIDDVAERIRALGHFPPATLKEYLAITHLTEISREKNDATGYIKELLIDHESILIHLRENIDKYATAFHDAGSSDYITGLMETHEKMAWRLRAHLE
;
A
#
# COMPACT_ATOMS: atom_id res chain seq x y z
N MET A 1 -8.72 -6.25 -27.29
CA MET A 1 -7.44 -6.39 -28.02
C MET A 1 -6.42 -6.91 -27.03
N GLN A 2 -5.62 -7.91 -27.40
CA GLN A 2 -4.60 -8.45 -26.50
C GLN A 2 -3.44 -7.46 -26.39
N ILE A 3 -3.01 -7.14 -25.17
CA ILE A 3 -1.90 -6.22 -24.94
C ILE A 3 -0.61 -6.82 -25.49
N ASN A 4 0.21 -6.02 -26.18
CA ASN A 4 1.50 -6.46 -26.71
C ASN A 4 2.56 -5.38 -26.42
N ILE A 5 3.21 -5.51 -25.27
CA ILE A 5 4.28 -4.61 -24.81
C ILE A 5 5.63 -5.35 -24.67
N GLY A 6 5.79 -6.49 -25.36
CA GLY A 6 7.02 -7.28 -25.32
C GLY A 6 7.18 -8.21 -24.11
N ILE A 7 6.15 -8.37 -23.29
CA ILE A 7 6.13 -9.28 -22.12
C ILE A 7 5.11 -10.41 -22.37
N ARG A 8 5.43 -11.63 -21.93
CA ARG A 8 4.52 -12.78 -22.05
C ARG A 8 3.24 -12.55 -21.24
N GLN A 9 2.11 -12.99 -21.78
CA GLN A 9 0.78 -12.80 -21.16
C GLN A 9 0.68 -13.44 -19.77
N GLU A 10 1.30 -14.61 -19.60
CA GLU A 10 1.39 -15.30 -18.31
C GLU A 10 2.13 -14.46 -17.25
N TYR A 11 3.15 -13.70 -17.65
CA TYR A 11 3.91 -12.82 -16.76
C TYR A 11 3.15 -11.54 -16.45
N LEU A 12 2.48 -10.93 -17.43
CA LEU A 12 1.57 -9.80 -17.21
C LEU A 12 0.46 -10.15 -16.21
N THR A 13 -0.10 -11.36 -16.34
CA THR A 13 -1.11 -11.88 -15.41
C THR A 13 -0.53 -12.04 -14.01
N ALA A 14 0.65 -12.65 -13.88
CA ALA A 14 1.32 -12.86 -12.60
C ALA A 14 1.65 -11.54 -11.88
N VAL A 15 2.22 -10.57 -12.60
CA VAL A 15 2.54 -9.24 -12.05
C VAL A 15 1.25 -8.52 -11.65
N SER A 16 0.21 -8.55 -12.49
CA SER A 16 -1.07 -7.90 -12.19
C SER A 16 -1.76 -8.48 -10.95
N HIS A 17 -1.70 -9.80 -10.76
CA HIS A 17 -2.21 -10.43 -9.54
C HIS A 17 -1.41 -10.03 -8.30
N SER A 18 -0.08 -9.91 -8.43
CA SER A 18 0.77 -9.47 -7.33
C SER A 18 0.53 -8.01 -6.97
N LEU A 19 0.40 -7.11 -7.96
CA LEU A 19 -0.01 -5.72 -7.76
C LEU A 19 -1.42 -5.62 -7.17
N GLY A 20 -2.33 -6.52 -7.52
CA GLY A 20 -3.67 -6.58 -6.92
C GLY A 20 -3.66 -6.82 -5.41
N ARG A 21 -2.67 -7.58 -4.90
CA ARG A 21 -2.47 -7.75 -3.45
C ARG A 21 -1.92 -6.49 -2.80
N ILE A 22 -0.95 -5.83 -3.45
CA ILE A 22 -0.46 -4.51 -3.00
C ILE A 22 -1.63 -3.53 -2.93
N LEU A 23 -2.45 -3.43 -3.99
CA LEU A 23 -3.64 -2.57 -4.00
C LEU A 23 -4.58 -2.87 -2.82
N ALA A 24 -4.81 -4.14 -2.51
CA ALA A 24 -5.63 -4.52 -1.36
C ALA A 24 -5.02 -4.07 -0.04
N ASP A 25 -3.70 -4.23 0.13
CA ASP A 25 -2.97 -3.76 1.31
C ASP A 25 -3.06 -2.23 1.45
N GLU A 26 -2.91 -1.48 0.36
CA GLU A 26 -3.06 -0.02 0.33
C GLU A 26 -4.47 0.43 0.77
N PHE A 27 -5.52 -0.24 0.30
CA PHE A 27 -6.90 0.07 0.68
C PHE A 27 -7.16 -0.20 2.17
N VAL A 28 -6.62 -1.28 2.72
CA VAL A 28 -6.73 -1.59 4.16
C VAL A 28 -5.98 -0.53 4.96
N LEU A 29 -4.74 -0.21 4.59
CA LEU A 29 -3.92 0.80 5.26
C LEU A 29 -4.56 2.19 5.17
N TYR A 30 -5.11 2.58 4.02
CA TYR A 30 -5.87 3.81 3.83
C TYR A 30 -7.05 3.88 4.79
N THR A 31 -7.85 2.82 4.84
CA THR A 31 -9.05 2.76 5.71
C THR A 31 -8.67 2.90 7.18
N LYS A 32 -7.60 2.22 7.62
CA LYS A 32 -7.06 2.32 8.98
C LYS A 32 -6.51 3.72 9.28
N THR A 33 -5.87 4.37 8.31
CA THR A 33 -5.36 5.74 8.44
C THR A 33 -6.50 6.76 8.55
N ARG A 34 -7.58 6.59 7.79
CA ARG A 34 -8.81 7.40 7.91
C ARG A 34 -9.45 7.24 9.28
N LYS A 35 -9.51 6.01 9.81
CA LYS A 35 -9.95 5.74 11.19
C LYS A 35 -9.07 6.49 12.19
N ALA A 36 -7.74 6.43 12.07
CA ALA A 36 -6.83 7.18 12.93
C ALA A 36 -7.09 8.69 12.87
N HIS A 37 -7.27 9.25 11.68
CA HIS A 37 -7.62 10.66 11.48
C HIS A 37 -8.93 11.06 12.18
N TRP A 38 -9.99 10.25 12.08
CA TRP A 38 -11.28 10.55 12.70
C TRP A 38 -11.31 10.33 14.22
N CYS A 39 -10.62 9.31 14.70
CA CYS A 39 -10.80 8.80 16.06
C CYS A 39 -9.64 9.15 17.01
N VAL A 40 -8.55 9.77 16.54
CA VAL A 40 -7.47 10.22 17.42
C VAL A 40 -8.00 11.23 18.45
N THR A 41 -7.55 11.09 19.68
CA THR A 41 -7.84 12.01 20.78
C THR A 41 -6.55 12.28 21.58
N GLY A 42 -6.49 13.42 22.26
CA GLY A 42 -5.32 13.78 23.08
C GLY A 42 -4.98 15.28 23.00
N PRO A 43 -4.01 15.75 23.81
CA PRO A 43 -3.59 17.15 23.85
C PRO A 43 -3.03 17.66 22.51
N ASP A 44 -2.50 16.77 21.69
CA ASP A 44 -1.93 17.00 20.36
C ASP A 44 -2.90 16.64 19.23
N PHE A 45 -4.20 16.56 19.51
CA PHE A 45 -5.24 16.19 18.56
C PHE A 45 -5.09 16.85 17.18
N HIS A 46 -4.95 18.18 17.13
CA HIS A 46 -4.95 18.92 15.87
C HIS A 46 -3.75 18.54 14.98
N SER A 47 -2.55 18.44 15.55
CA SER A 47 -1.35 18.09 14.76
C SER A 47 -1.42 16.64 14.28
N LYS A 48 -1.92 15.71 15.11
CA LYS A 48 -2.08 14.30 14.72
C LYS A 48 -3.17 14.10 13.68
N HIS A 49 -4.28 14.81 13.81
CA HIS A 49 -5.38 14.80 12.86
C HIS A 49 -4.89 15.23 11.46
N LEU A 50 -4.14 16.32 11.37
CA LEU A 50 -3.54 16.79 10.11
C LEU A 50 -2.43 15.85 9.60
N PHE A 51 -1.65 15.25 10.50
CA PHE A 51 -0.63 14.28 10.13
C PHE A 51 -1.25 13.06 9.45
N PHE A 52 -2.26 12.44 10.05
CA PHE A 52 -2.98 11.32 9.43
C PHE A 52 -3.71 11.72 8.16
N GLU A 53 -4.16 12.98 8.05
CA GLU A 53 -4.69 13.53 6.80
C GLU A 53 -3.69 13.51 5.66
N SER A 54 -2.49 14.03 5.90
CA SER A 54 -1.44 14.01 4.90
C SER A 54 -1.06 12.59 4.47
N GLN A 55 -1.15 11.62 5.39
CA GLN A 55 -0.86 10.22 5.10
C GLN A 55 -1.97 9.59 4.23
N TYR A 56 -3.25 9.75 4.58
CA TYR A 56 -4.32 9.14 3.79
C TYR A 56 -4.43 9.75 2.39
N GLN A 57 -4.15 11.04 2.22
CA GLN A 57 -4.15 11.68 0.89
C GLN A 57 -3.02 11.13 0.01
N GLN A 58 -1.86 10.84 0.61
CA GLN A 58 -0.75 10.21 -0.09
C GLN A 58 -1.12 8.77 -0.51
N LEU A 59 -1.80 8.02 0.37
CA LEU A 59 -2.31 6.68 0.05
C LEU A 59 -3.38 6.69 -1.04
N GLU A 60 -4.24 7.70 -1.11
CA GLU A 60 -5.22 7.85 -2.21
C GLU A 60 -4.54 7.92 -3.57
N GLY A 61 -3.45 8.68 -3.68
CA GLY A 61 -2.65 8.73 -4.91
C GLY A 61 -2.00 7.40 -5.24
N ILE A 62 -1.40 6.73 -4.24
CA ILE A 62 -0.79 5.40 -4.40
C ILE A 62 -1.82 4.37 -4.89
N ILE A 63 -3.03 4.37 -4.32
CA ILE A 63 -4.12 3.48 -4.70
C ILE A 63 -4.45 3.63 -6.20
N ASP A 64 -4.57 4.86 -6.67
CA ASP A 64 -4.84 5.15 -8.08
C ASP A 64 -3.69 4.67 -8.97
N ASP A 65 -2.45 5.03 -8.65
CA ASP A 65 -1.26 4.65 -9.41
C ASP A 65 -1.10 3.11 -9.52
N VAL A 66 -1.36 2.36 -8.43
CA VAL A 66 -1.30 0.88 -8.45
C VAL A 66 -2.41 0.31 -9.33
N ALA A 67 -3.64 0.83 -9.20
CA ALA A 67 -4.77 0.37 -10.00
C ALA A 67 -4.56 0.66 -11.49
N GLU A 68 -4.06 1.84 -11.84
CA GLU A 68 -3.73 2.21 -13.21
C GLU A 68 -2.54 1.42 -13.75
N ARG A 69 -1.54 1.08 -12.91
CA ARG A 69 -0.47 0.18 -13.32
C ARG A 69 -1.02 -1.19 -13.73
N ILE A 70 -1.97 -1.76 -12.99
CA ILE A 70 -2.64 -3.02 -13.35
C ILE A 70 -3.37 -2.87 -14.70
N ARG A 71 -4.07 -1.74 -14.91
CA ARG A 71 -4.73 -1.43 -16.19
C ARG A 71 -3.74 -1.31 -17.35
N ALA A 72 -2.58 -0.69 -17.12
CA ALA A 72 -1.52 -0.55 -18.11
C ALA A 72 -0.92 -1.88 -18.53
N LEU A 73 -0.96 -2.91 -17.66
CA LEU A 73 -0.60 -4.29 -17.99
C LEU A 73 -1.72 -5.08 -18.67
N GLY A 74 -2.88 -4.46 -18.92
CA GLY A 74 -4.01 -5.06 -19.62
C GLY A 74 -5.00 -5.83 -18.74
N HIS A 75 -4.85 -5.80 -17.42
CA HIS A 75 -5.70 -6.51 -16.46
C HIS A 75 -6.63 -5.55 -15.72
N PHE A 76 -7.71 -6.05 -15.13
CA PHE A 76 -8.61 -5.24 -14.30
C PHE A 76 -8.20 -5.36 -12.83
N PRO A 77 -8.03 -4.24 -12.11
CA PRO A 77 -7.72 -4.29 -10.68
C PRO A 77 -8.93 -4.82 -9.89
N PRO A 78 -8.72 -5.50 -8.76
CA PRO A 78 -9.78 -5.71 -7.78
C PRO A 78 -10.33 -4.34 -7.34
N ALA A 79 -11.64 -4.26 -7.11
CA ALA A 79 -12.33 -2.97 -6.92
C ALA A 79 -13.40 -3.00 -5.81
N THR A 80 -13.55 -4.13 -5.11
CA THR A 80 -14.51 -4.25 -4.01
C THR A 80 -13.83 -4.58 -2.70
N LEU A 81 -14.39 -4.10 -1.59
CA LEU A 81 -13.87 -4.41 -0.25
C LEU A 81 -13.79 -5.92 0.01
N LYS A 82 -14.75 -6.70 -0.50
CA LYS A 82 -14.73 -8.16 -0.38
C LYS A 82 -13.54 -8.78 -1.09
N GLU A 83 -13.19 -8.29 -2.28
CA GLU A 83 -12.00 -8.77 -3.01
C GLU A 83 -10.72 -8.38 -2.27
N TYR A 84 -10.61 -7.14 -1.81
CA TYR A 84 -9.44 -6.68 -1.06
C TYR A 84 -9.21 -7.51 0.21
N LEU A 85 -10.24 -7.71 1.02
CA LEU A 85 -10.15 -8.52 2.24
C LEU A 85 -9.83 -9.99 1.97
N ALA A 86 -10.11 -10.50 0.77
CA ALA A 86 -9.78 -11.87 0.40
C ALA A 86 -8.30 -12.08 0.03
N ILE A 87 -7.58 -11.01 -0.35
CA ILE A 87 -6.23 -11.10 -0.92
C ILE A 87 -5.17 -10.27 -0.20
N THR A 88 -5.57 -9.36 0.68
CA THR A 88 -4.65 -8.56 1.53
C THR A 88 -3.81 -9.46 2.44
N HIS A 89 -2.58 -9.04 2.69
CA HIS A 89 -1.69 -9.63 3.70
C HIS A 89 -1.83 -8.92 5.06
N LEU A 90 -2.52 -7.79 5.12
CA LEU A 90 -2.72 -7.02 6.34
C LEU A 90 -3.90 -7.55 7.16
N THR A 91 -3.84 -7.29 8.47
CA THR A 91 -4.98 -7.52 9.36
C THR A 91 -5.80 -6.25 9.49
N GLU A 92 -7.08 -6.30 9.08
CA GLU A 92 -8.02 -5.18 9.25
C GLU A 92 -8.43 -4.97 10.73
N ILE A 93 -8.34 -6.02 11.54
CA ILE A 93 -8.72 -5.96 12.96
C ILE A 93 -7.73 -5.08 13.74
N SER A 94 -8.20 -3.90 14.13
CA SER A 94 -7.51 -3.01 15.06
C SER A 94 -7.67 -3.52 16.49
N ARG A 95 -6.53 -3.72 17.19
CA ARG A 95 -6.46 -4.26 18.56
C ARG A 95 -6.04 -3.23 19.61
N GLU A 96 -5.67 -2.02 19.16
CA GLU A 96 -5.14 -0.97 20.02
C GLU A 96 -6.25 -0.06 20.57
N LYS A 97 -5.92 0.67 21.64
CA LYS A 97 -6.78 1.77 22.14
C LYS A 97 -6.81 2.89 21.09
N ASN A 98 -7.91 3.65 21.07
CA ASN A 98 -8.07 4.83 20.20
C ASN A 98 -7.24 6.04 20.71
N ASP A 99 -5.95 5.84 20.97
CA ASP A 99 -4.99 6.90 21.27
C ASP A 99 -3.95 7.04 20.14
N ALA A 100 -3.28 8.19 20.10
CA ALA A 100 -2.35 8.50 19.01
C ALA A 100 -1.22 7.47 18.89
N THR A 101 -0.69 6.98 20.01
CA THR A 101 0.40 6.00 20.04
C THR A 101 -0.04 4.65 19.50
N GLY A 102 -1.24 4.19 19.86
CA GLY A 102 -1.84 2.96 19.34
C GLY A 102 -1.98 3.00 17.83
N TYR A 103 -2.58 4.07 17.29
CA TYR A 103 -2.69 4.24 15.84
C TYR A 103 -1.33 4.30 15.14
N ILE A 104 -0.36 5.04 15.68
CA ILE A 104 0.97 5.14 15.06
C ILE A 104 1.66 3.78 14.99
N LYS A 105 1.59 2.97 16.06
CA LYS A 105 2.17 1.62 16.07
C LYS A 105 1.48 0.70 15.07
N GLU A 106 0.15 0.72 15.05
CA GLU A 106 -0.64 -0.11 14.14
C GLU A 106 -0.33 0.21 12.68
N LEU A 107 -0.35 1.49 12.30
CA LEU A 107 -0.04 1.92 10.93
C LEU A 107 1.43 1.66 10.56
N LEU A 108 2.36 1.82 11.51
CA LEU A 108 3.77 1.52 11.28
C LEU A 108 3.99 0.05 10.93
N ILE A 109 3.36 -0.88 11.64
CA ILE A 109 3.46 -2.32 11.38
C ILE A 109 2.97 -2.66 9.97
N ASP A 110 1.85 -2.06 9.55
CA ASP A 110 1.29 -2.26 8.22
C ASP A 110 2.23 -1.72 7.13
N HIS A 111 2.75 -0.50 7.31
CA HIS A 111 3.74 0.08 6.40
C HIS A 111 4.99 -0.80 6.27
N GLU A 112 5.53 -1.29 7.38
CA GLU A 112 6.69 -2.19 7.38
C GLU A 112 6.39 -3.54 6.72
N SER A 113 5.16 -4.05 6.86
CA SER A 113 4.73 -5.28 6.19
C SER A 113 4.65 -5.10 4.67
N ILE A 114 4.06 -3.99 4.20
CA ILE A 114 4.04 -3.64 2.77
C ILE A 114 5.47 -3.48 2.24
N LEU A 115 6.35 -2.79 2.97
CA LEU A 115 7.75 -2.60 2.60
C LEU A 115 8.50 -3.91 2.36
N ILE A 116 8.35 -4.88 3.27
CA ILE A 116 8.95 -6.20 3.12
C ILE A 116 8.42 -6.88 1.86
N HIS A 117 7.10 -6.84 1.65
CA HIS A 117 6.47 -7.44 0.48
C HIS A 117 6.94 -6.81 -0.84
N LEU A 118 7.05 -5.49 -0.90
CA LEU A 118 7.59 -4.78 -2.07
C LEU A 118 9.02 -5.24 -2.35
N ARG A 119 9.88 -5.22 -1.32
CA ARG A 119 11.30 -5.59 -1.44
C ARG A 119 11.50 -7.01 -1.95
N GLU A 120 10.67 -7.96 -1.50
CA GLU A 120 10.71 -9.35 -1.97
C GLU A 120 10.30 -9.53 -3.44
N ASN A 121 9.55 -8.57 -4.02
CA ASN A 121 9.04 -8.66 -5.39
C ASN A 121 9.83 -7.85 -6.43
N ILE A 122 10.67 -6.88 -6.02
CA ILE A 122 11.46 -6.02 -6.93
C ILE A 122 12.25 -6.87 -7.94
N ASP A 123 13.12 -7.76 -7.46
CA ASP A 123 13.97 -8.57 -8.33
C ASP A 123 13.16 -9.56 -9.16
N LYS A 124 12.08 -10.10 -8.57
CA LYS A 124 11.21 -11.08 -9.22
C LYS A 124 10.52 -10.48 -10.44
N TYR A 125 10.03 -9.24 -10.35
CA TYR A 125 9.39 -8.54 -11.45
C TYR A 125 10.37 -8.32 -12.60
N ALA A 126 11.58 -7.83 -12.30
CA ALA A 126 12.60 -7.55 -13.31
C ALA A 126 13.14 -8.84 -13.98
N THR A 127 13.47 -9.86 -13.18
CA THR A 127 14.25 -11.01 -13.66
C THR A 127 13.38 -12.19 -14.09
N ALA A 128 12.41 -12.59 -13.28
CA ALA A 128 11.59 -13.76 -13.54
C ALA A 128 10.43 -13.46 -14.51
N PHE A 129 9.89 -12.24 -14.44
CA PHE A 129 8.75 -11.81 -15.27
C PHE A 129 9.13 -10.87 -16.42
N HIS A 130 10.41 -10.44 -16.49
CA HIS A 130 10.91 -9.50 -17.48
C HIS A 130 10.13 -8.18 -17.55
N ASP A 131 9.57 -7.73 -16.41
CA ASP A 131 8.83 -6.48 -16.27
C ASP A 131 9.64 -5.48 -15.44
N ALA A 132 10.68 -4.93 -16.06
CA ALA A 132 11.50 -3.90 -15.43
C ALA A 132 10.69 -2.63 -15.09
N GLY A 133 9.63 -2.33 -15.84
CA GLY A 133 8.79 -1.16 -15.57
C GLY A 133 7.96 -1.31 -14.29
N SER A 134 7.42 -2.50 -14.02
CA SER A 134 6.72 -2.74 -12.76
C SER A 134 7.70 -2.86 -11.60
N SER A 135 8.90 -3.41 -11.83
CA SER A 135 9.97 -3.46 -10.83
C SER A 135 10.42 -2.07 -10.39
N ASP A 136 10.66 -1.16 -11.35
CA ASP A 136 10.98 0.24 -11.10
C ASP A 136 9.86 0.95 -10.34
N TYR A 137 8.60 0.77 -10.79
CA TYR A 137 7.42 1.31 -10.12
C TYR A 137 7.35 0.91 -8.64
N ILE A 138 7.44 -0.40 -8.32
CA ILE A 138 7.35 -0.86 -6.93
C ILE A 138 8.58 -0.46 -6.10
N THR A 139 9.71 -0.18 -6.73
CA THR A 139 10.90 0.38 -6.06
C THR A 139 10.62 1.81 -5.59
N GLY A 140 10.05 2.67 -6.45
CA GLY A 140 9.64 4.02 -6.05
C GLY A 140 8.53 4.03 -5.00
N LEU A 141 7.59 3.08 -5.09
CA LEU A 141 6.56 2.89 -4.07
C LEU A 141 7.17 2.49 -2.72
N MET A 142 8.17 1.60 -2.72
CA MET A 142 8.90 1.20 -1.52
C MET A 142 9.55 2.41 -0.85
N GLU A 143 10.30 3.25 -1.58
CA GLU A 143 10.90 4.47 -1.01
C GLU A 143 9.86 5.40 -0.38
N THR A 144 8.68 5.49 -1.00
CA THR A 144 7.57 6.27 -0.48
C THR A 144 7.09 5.75 0.88
N HIS A 145 6.87 4.45 1.01
CA HIS A 145 6.51 3.85 2.30
C HIS A 145 7.64 3.93 3.33
N GLU A 146 8.92 3.87 2.93
CA GLU A 146 10.05 4.02 3.86
C GLU A 146 10.01 5.40 4.54
N LYS A 147 9.69 6.44 3.76
CA LYS A 147 9.54 7.82 4.26
C LYS A 147 8.33 7.96 5.17
N MET A 148 7.19 7.34 4.83
CA MET A 148 5.98 7.35 5.65
C MET A 148 6.21 6.62 6.99
N ALA A 149 6.80 5.42 6.93
CA ALA A 149 7.17 4.63 8.10
C ALA A 149 8.17 5.36 9.00
N TRP A 150 9.17 6.05 8.44
CA TRP A 150 10.09 6.88 9.22
C TRP A 150 9.37 7.98 10.00
N ARG A 151 8.44 8.70 9.36
CA ARG A 151 7.65 9.74 10.05
C ARG A 151 6.81 9.17 11.19
N LEU A 152 6.32 7.94 11.06
CA LEU A 152 5.62 7.24 12.14
C LEU A 152 6.60 6.86 13.27
N ARG A 153 7.74 6.26 12.94
CA ARG A 153 8.80 5.92 13.93
C ARG A 153 9.27 7.13 14.73
N ALA A 154 9.46 8.26 14.07
CA ALA A 154 9.92 9.50 14.72
C ALA A 154 8.97 10.01 15.82
N HIS A 155 7.70 9.56 15.85
CA HIS A 155 6.77 9.89 16.93
C HIS A 155 6.82 8.90 18.11
N LEU A 156 7.53 7.79 17.97
CA LEU A 156 7.70 6.74 18.98
C LEU A 156 9.07 6.77 19.65
N GLU A 157 9.97 7.64 19.18
CA GLU A 157 11.32 7.88 19.73
C GLU A 157 11.30 8.80 20.96
#